data_AF-A0A3S8VRB8-F1
#
_entry.id   AF-A0A3S8VRB8-F1
#
_cell.length_a   1.000
_cell.length_b   1.000
_cell.length_c   1.000
_cell.angle_alpha   90.00
_cell.angle_beta   90.00
_cell.angle_gamma   90.00
#
_symmetry.space_group_name_H-M   'P 1'
#
loop_
_entity.id
_entity.type
_entity.pdbx_description
1 polymer ?
#
loop_
_entity_poly.entity_id
_entity_poly.type
_entity_poly.pdbx_seq_one_letter_code
_entity_poly.pdbx_strand_id
1 'polypeptide(L)'
;MDKQVQNFAVANLRRRPDVVETGGFVAGFAVGTDSPYLNYATPLPGTAPTPADVAALVGAFRERGLLPRLEFAPQAAPLVAGALRAAGFETEAVHEYLVCTPHTYTDPLPGGHHPRVETPATDAEFRALDAALAEAFGGAFAASAEGAARLRRLGEDGGEVRFVRAGDGGCAGGATCSPPAEDTAELAGVGTRPAHRRRGVAAAVTAALTSAMFERGAGSVWLEYSGASSRGTYTRVGYRPGGTRLYVSLPD
;
A
#
# COMPACT_ATOMS: atom_id res chain seq x y z
N MET A 1 -5.74 -6.22 -15.51
CA MET A 1 -5.26 -5.41 -14.38
C MET A 1 -5.63 -6.05 -13.04
N ASP A 2 -6.90 -6.33 -12.73
CA ASP A 2 -7.29 -6.93 -11.44
C ASP A 2 -6.52 -8.19 -11.07
N LYS A 3 -6.34 -9.13 -12.00
CA LYS A 3 -5.52 -10.34 -11.76
C LYS A 3 -4.06 -10.03 -11.45
N GLN A 4 -3.48 -9.00 -12.07
CA GLN A 4 -2.09 -8.58 -11.84
C GLN A 4 -1.95 -7.94 -10.46
N VAL A 5 -2.84 -7.02 -10.10
CA VAL A 5 -2.89 -6.42 -8.75
C VAL A 5 -3.11 -7.50 -7.68
N GLN A 6 -3.99 -8.47 -7.96
CA GLN A 6 -4.24 -9.58 -7.04
C GLN A 6 -3.04 -10.51 -6.90
N ASN A 7 -2.38 -10.88 -8.00
CA ASN A 7 -1.13 -11.66 -7.96
C ASN A 7 -0.03 -10.90 -7.21
N PHE A 8 0.07 -9.59 -7.42
CA PHE A 8 1.02 -8.74 -6.70
C PHE A 8 0.74 -8.79 -5.19
N ALA A 9 -0.52 -8.66 -4.76
CA ALA A 9 -0.88 -8.75 -3.34
C ALA A 9 -0.50 -10.10 -2.73
N VAL A 10 -0.72 -11.20 -3.46
CA VAL A 10 -0.27 -12.55 -3.07
C VAL A 10 1.25 -12.61 -2.93
N ALA A 11 2.00 -12.14 -3.94
CA ALA A 11 3.46 -12.16 -3.93
C ALA A 11 4.03 -11.29 -2.79
N ASN A 12 3.41 -10.14 -2.51
CA ASN A 12 3.82 -9.25 -1.45
C ASN A 12 3.60 -9.87 -0.05
N LEU A 13 2.46 -10.54 0.17
CA LEU A 13 2.21 -11.24 1.43
C LEU A 13 3.17 -12.41 1.68
N ARG A 14 3.55 -13.14 0.63
CA ARG A 14 4.52 -14.26 0.72
C ARG A 14 5.92 -13.84 1.17
N ARG A 15 6.25 -12.54 1.11
CA ARG A 15 7.54 -12.01 1.61
C ARG A 15 7.54 -11.77 3.12
N ARG A 16 6.39 -11.89 3.79
CA ARG A 16 6.31 -11.69 5.25
C ARG A 16 7.03 -12.82 6.00
N PRO A 17 7.50 -12.56 7.22
CA PRO A 17 8.23 -13.55 8.01
C PRO A 17 7.37 -14.73 8.47
N ASP A 18 6.07 -14.52 8.71
CA ASP A 18 5.10 -15.58 9.01
C ASP A 18 3.98 -15.55 7.95
N VAL A 19 3.80 -16.67 7.26
CA VAL A 19 2.85 -16.82 6.15
C VAL A 19 2.11 -18.14 6.32
N VAL A 20 0.78 -18.08 6.19
CA VAL A 20 -0.11 -19.23 6.17
C VAL A 20 -0.82 -19.26 4.82
N GLU A 21 -0.67 -20.36 4.09
CA GLU A 21 -1.47 -20.63 2.89
C GLU A 21 -2.53 -21.69 3.22
N THR A 22 -3.80 -21.35 3.05
CA THR A 22 -4.92 -22.25 3.39
C THR A 22 -6.11 -21.95 2.50
N GLY A 23 -6.77 -22.99 1.98
CA GLY A 23 -8.06 -22.83 1.29
C GLY A 23 -8.09 -21.84 0.13
N GLY A 24 -6.96 -21.69 -0.57
CA GLY A 24 -6.81 -20.70 -1.65
C GLY A 24 -6.64 -19.25 -1.17
N PHE A 25 -6.25 -19.05 0.09
CA PHE A 25 -5.84 -17.77 0.68
C PHE A 25 -4.36 -17.80 1.05
N VAL A 26 -3.75 -16.62 1.04
CA VAL A 26 -2.44 -16.34 1.64
C VAL A 26 -2.65 -15.31 2.74
N ALA A 27 -2.37 -15.69 3.98
CA ALA A 27 -2.37 -14.80 5.14
C ALA A 27 -0.92 -14.51 5.54
N GLY A 28 -0.56 -13.23 5.65
CA GLY A 28 0.77 -12.85 6.08
C GLY A 28 0.71 -12.04 7.38
N PHE A 29 1.60 -12.35 8.31
CA PHE A 29 1.59 -11.80 9.66
C PHE A 29 2.89 -11.06 9.97
N ALA A 30 2.76 -9.95 10.69
CA ALA A 30 3.87 -9.16 11.20
C ALA A 30 4.15 -9.53 12.66
N VAL A 31 5.44 -9.63 13.00
CA VAL A 31 5.86 -9.97 14.37
C VAL A 31 5.68 -8.77 15.30
N GLY A 32 5.15 -9.00 16.50
CA GLY A 32 5.13 -8.01 17.57
C GLY A 32 4.11 -6.88 17.43
N THR A 33 3.12 -7.01 16.53
CA THR A 33 2.04 -6.04 16.35
C THR A 33 0.72 -6.73 16.03
N ASP A 34 -0.36 -6.22 16.59
CA ASP A 34 -1.74 -6.62 16.30
C ASP A 34 -2.38 -5.78 15.18
N SER A 35 -1.62 -4.89 14.54
CA SER A 35 -2.15 -3.94 13.56
C SER A 35 -2.89 -4.66 12.41
N PRO A 36 -4.17 -4.35 12.16
CA PRO A 36 -4.94 -4.99 11.08
C PRO A 36 -4.43 -4.61 9.68
N TYR A 37 -3.64 -3.53 9.57
CA TYR A 37 -2.99 -3.10 8.33
C TYR A 37 -1.73 -3.91 8.01
N LEU A 38 -1.20 -4.66 8.98
CA LEU A 38 0.01 -5.49 8.85
C LEU A 38 -0.26 -6.98 9.01
N ASN A 39 -1.47 -7.34 9.43
CA ASN A 39 -1.92 -8.72 9.62
C ASN A 39 -3.22 -8.89 8.83
N TYR A 40 -3.10 -9.40 7.61
CA TYR A 40 -4.25 -9.59 6.71
C TYR A 40 -3.97 -10.70 5.71
N ALA A 41 -5.02 -11.17 5.06
CA ALA A 41 -4.96 -12.18 4.03
C ALA A 41 -5.50 -11.70 2.68
N THR A 42 -5.20 -12.45 1.64
CA THR A 42 -5.70 -12.22 0.29
C THR A 42 -5.96 -13.57 -0.39
N PRO A 43 -7.03 -13.72 -1.21
CA PRO A 43 -7.26 -14.93 -1.98
C PRO A 43 -6.30 -15.04 -3.16
N LEU A 44 -6.02 -16.26 -3.61
CA LEU A 44 -5.47 -16.51 -4.93
C LEU A 44 -6.53 -16.14 -6.00
N PRO A 45 -6.14 -15.66 -7.19
CA PRO A 45 -7.10 -15.37 -8.24
C PRO A 45 -7.93 -16.59 -8.64
N GLY A 46 -9.23 -16.39 -8.84
CA GLY A 46 -10.16 -17.43 -9.26
C GLY A 46 -10.53 -18.45 -8.17
N THR A 47 -10.01 -18.32 -6.94
CA THR A 47 -10.38 -19.23 -5.83
C THR A 47 -11.88 -19.24 -5.60
N ALA A 48 -12.40 -20.44 -5.37
CA ALA A 48 -13.77 -20.73 -4.98
C ALA A 48 -13.74 -21.39 -3.58
N PRO A 49 -13.69 -20.60 -2.49
CA PRO A 49 -13.45 -21.16 -1.17
C PRO A 49 -14.70 -21.86 -0.63
N THR A 50 -14.50 -23.00 0.04
CA THR A 50 -15.54 -23.71 0.78
C THR A 50 -15.73 -23.11 2.18
N PRO A 51 -16.82 -23.45 2.90
CA PRO A 51 -16.95 -23.06 4.31
C PRO A 51 -15.80 -23.53 5.20
N ALA A 52 -15.22 -24.70 4.91
CA ALA A 52 -14.08 -25.23 5.64
C ALA A 52 -12.81 -24.40 5.40
N ASP A 53 -12.61 -23.92 4.17
CA ASP A 53 -11.49 -23.05 3.81
C ASP A 53 -11.56 -21.70 4.56
N VAL A 54 -12.76 -21.10 4.61
CA VAL A 54 -12.97 -19.85 5.36
C VAL A 54 -12.80 -20.07 6.87
N ALA A 55 -13.27 -21.20 7.42
CA ALA A 55 -13.08 -21.53 8.82
C ALA A 55 -11.59 -21.74 9.16
N ALA A 56 -10.82 -22.39 8.29
CA ALA A 56 -9.39 -22.57 8.46
C ALA A 56 -8.63 -21.24 8.43
N LEU A 57 -9.01 -20.33 7.52
CA LEU A 57 -8.48 -18.97 7.49
C LEU A 57 -8.76 -18.24 8.80
N VAL A 58 -10.00 -18.26 9.28
CA VAL A 58 -10.40 -17.62 10.54
C VAL A 58 -9.62 -18.20 11.73
N GLY A 59 -9.44 -19.53 11.76
CA GLY A 59 -8.63 -20.21 12.76
C GLY A 59 -7.20 -19.69 12.81
N ALA A 60 -6.55 -19.54 11.66
CA ALA A 60 -5.16 -19.06 11.56
C ALA A 60 -4.95 -17.66 12.18
N PHE A 61 -5.94 -16.77 12.06
CA PHE A 61 -5.92 -15.45 12.71
C PHE A 61 -6.21 -15.54 14.21
N ARG A 62 -7.26 -16.27 14.60
CA ARG A 62 -7.69 -16.36 16.00
C ARG A 62 -6.69 -17.09 16.90
N GLU A 63 -5.97 -18.08 16.39
CA GLU A 63 -4.86 -18.75 17.08
C GLU A 63 -3.74 -17.76 17.46
N ARG A 64 -3.62 -16.65 16.72
CA ARG A 64 -2.66 -15.56 16.97
C ARG A 64 -3.27 -14.40 17.76
N GLY A 65 -4.55 -14.48 18.14
CA GLY A 65 -5.27 -13.36 18.77
C GLY A 65 -5.47 -12.16 17.84
N LEU A 66 -5.51 -12.38 16.52
CA LEU A 66 -5.62 -11.33 15.50
C LEU A 66 -7.02 -11.30 14.88
N LEU A 67 -7.45 -10.12 14.44
CA LEU A 67 -8.68 -9.90 13.69
C LEU A 67 -8.59 -10.60 12.31
N PRO A 68 -9.47 -11.58 11.98
CA PRO A 68 -9.55 -12.13 10.64
C PRO A 68 -9.91 -11.02 9.65
N ARG A 69 -9.00 -10.71 8.74
CA ARG A 69 -9.12 -9.58 7.83
C ARG A 69 -8.54 -9.87 6.46
N LEU A 70 -9.21 -9.43 5.41
CA LEU A 70 -8.77 -9.62 4.04
C LEU A 70 -8.82 -8.33 3.24
N GLU A 71 -7.92 -8.26 2.26
CA GLU A 71 -7.87 -7.21 1.26
C GLU A 71 -7.69 -7.82 -0.13
N PHE A 72 -8.61 -7.59 -1.07
CA PHE A 72 -8.54 -8.23 -2.39
C PHE A 72 -9.28 -7.48 -3.49
N ALA A 73 -8.88 -7.70 -4.75
CA ALA A 73 -9.63 -7.22 -5.92
C ALA A 73 -10.80 -8.20 -6.18
N PRO A 74 -12.07 -7.81 -5.97
CA PRO A 74 -13.20 -8.73 -6.06
C PRO A 74 -13.39 -9.32 -7.46
N GLN A 75 -13.01 -8.60 -8.51
CA GLN A 75 -13.06 -9.12 -9.89
C GLN A 75 -12.03 -10.22 -10.16
N ALA A 76 -10.92 -10.26 -9.42
CA ALA A 76 -9.92 -11.30 -9.54
C ALA A 76 -10.32 -12.60 -8.82
N ALA A 77 -11.21 -12.53 -7.82
CA ALA A 77 -11.73 -13.68 -7.08
C ALA A 77 -13.25 -13.53 -6.77
N PRO A 78 -14.13 -13.62 -7.78
CA PRO A 78 -15.55 -13.22 -7.65
C PRO A 78 -16.37 -14.01 -6.62
N LEU A 79 -15.99 -15.27 -6.35
CA LEU A 79 -16.71 -16.15 -5.44
C LEU A 79 -16.36 -15.92 -3.96
N VAL A 80 -15.23 -15.25 -3.69
CA VAL A 80 -14.70 -15.07 -2.34
C VAL A 80 -15.59 -14.16 -1.50
N ALA A 81 -16.04 -13.02 -2.04
CA ALA A 81 -16.85 -12.06 -1.28
C ALA A 81 -18.18 -12.67 -0.79
N GLY A 82 -18.79 -13.56 -1.58
CA GLY A 82 -20.00 -14.28 -1.18
C GLY A 82 -19.74 -15.26 -0.04
N ALA A 83 -18.68 -16.06 -0.15
CA ALA A 83 -18.30 -17.04 0.87
C ALA A 83 -17.92 -16.37 2.21
N LEU A 84 -17.17 -15.26 2.18
CA LEU A 84 -16.80 -14.52 3.38
C LEU A 84 -18.03 -13.91 4.07
N ARG A 85 -18.96 -13.30 3.31
CA ARG A 85 -20.22 -12.79 3.88
C ARG A 85 -21.06 -13.89 4.53
N ALA A 86 -21.13 -15.07 3.91
CA ALA A 86 -21.84 -16.21 4.49
C ALA A 86 -21.23 -16.69 5.82
N ALA A 87 -19.93 -16.43 6.03
CA ALA A 87 -19.21 -16.69 7.28
C ALA A 87 -19.24 -15.51 8.28
N GLY A 88 -19.97 -14.43 7.97
CA GLY A 88 -20.13 -13.27 8.86
C GLY A 88 -19.14 -12.12 8.64
N PHE A 89 -18.28 -12.18 7.62
CA PHE A 89 -17.39 -11.04 7.33
C PHE A 89 -18.19 -9.82 6.86
N GLU A 90 -17.82 -8.66 7.38
CA GLU A 90 -18.39 -7.36 7.04
C GLU A 90 -17.45 -6.56 6.13
N THR A 91 -18.01 -5.64 5.35
CA THR A 91 -17.21 -4.73 4.51
C THR A 91 -16.71 -3.55 5.35
N GLU A 92 -15.39 -3.43 5.48
CA GLU A 92 -14.75 -2.26 6.09
C GLU A 92 -14.70 -1.09 5.13
N ALA A 93 -14.25 -1.36 3.90
CA ALA A 93 -14.02 -0.35 2.88
C ALA A 93 -14.03 -0.94 1.48
N VAL A 94 -14.37 -0.06 0.52
CA VAL A 94 -14.11 -0.28 -0.89
C VAL A 94 -13.29 0.90 -1.39
N HIS A 95 -12.15 0.61 -2.00
CA HIS A 95 -11.27 1.62 -2.56
C HIS A 95 -11.16 1.44 -4.05
N GLU A 96 -11.19 2.56 -4.79
CA GLU A 96 -10.73 2.55 -6.16
C GLU A 96 -9.20 2.51 -6.16
N TYR A 97 -8.62 1.65 -6.98
CA TYR A 97 -7.21 1.72 -7.28
C TYR A 97 -6.98 2.34 -8.66
N LEU A 98 -5.92 3.12 -8.76
CA LEU A 98 -5.46 3.71 -10.00
C LEU A 98 -4.17 3.03 -10.45
N VAL A 99 -3.92 3.07 -11.76
CA VAL A 99 -2.73 2.47 -12.38
C VAL A 99 -2.08 3.46 -13.32
N CYS A 100 -0.76 3.55 -13.24
CA CYS A 100 0.10 4.23 -14.19
C CYS A 100 0.97 3.20 -14.91
N THR A 101 1.18 3.39 -16.21
CA THR A 101 2.07 2.59 -17.06
C THR A 101 3.10 3.51 -17.70
N PRO A 102 4.22 3.00 -18.24
CA PRO A 102 5.18 3.82 -18.97
C PRO A 102 4.54 4.65 -20.10
N HIS A 103 3.49 4.14 -20.74
CA HIS A 103 2.78 4.81 -21.83
C HIS A 103 1.84 5.93 -21.37
N THR A 104 1.31 5.84 -20.14
CA THR A 104 0.40 6.85 -19.59
C THR A 104 1.11 7.84 -18.70
N TYR A 105 2.32 7.52 -18.26
CA TYR A 105 3.14 8.36 -17.42
C TYR A 105 3.34 9.73 -18.06
N THR A 106 2.95 10.74 -17.29
CA THR A 106 3.27 12.12 -17.61
C THR A 106 4.09 12.61 -16.44
N ASP A 107 5.31 13.05 -16.72
CA ASP A 107 6.04 13.82 -15.71
C ASP A 107 5.24 15.11 -15.48
N PRO A 108 4.62 15.31 -14.30
CA PRO A 108 3.81 16.49 -14.04
C PRO A 108 4.69 17.73 -13.75
N LEU A 109 6.02 17.62 -13.88
CA LEU A 109 7.00 18.61 -13.47
C LEU A 109 7.76 19.36 -14.61
N PRO A 110 7.20 19.64 -15.82
CA PRO A 110 7.92 20.46 -16.79
C PRO A 110 7.82 21.95 -16.39
N GLY A 111 8.95 22.59 -16.05
CA GLY A 111 9.06 24.07 -16.02
C GLY A 111 9.61 24.76 -14.76
N GLY A 112 10.00 24.05 -13.69
CA GLY A 112 10.75 24.63 -12.55
C GLY A 112 9.95 25.08 -11.32
N HIS A 113 10.65 25.12 -10.17
CA HIS A 113 10.21 25.29 -8.77
C HIS A 113 9.34 24.17 -8.16
N HIS A 114 9.74 22.92 -8.37
CA HIS A 114 9.19 21.79 -7.61
C HIS A 114 10.01 21.50 -6.36
N PRO A 115 9.39 20.93 -5.31
CA PRO A 115 10.16 20.48 -4.16
C PRO A 115 11.18 19.41 -4.58
N ARG A 116 12.41 19.54 -4.08
CA ARG A 116 13.45 18.54 -4.30
C ARG A 116 13.05 17.24 -3.61
N VAL A 117 12.93 16.17 -4.38
CA VAL A 117 12.65 14.82 -3.87
C VAL A 117 13.97 14.11 -3.63
N GLU A 118 14.09 13.47 -2.47
CA GLU A 118 15.29 12.78 -2.01
C GLU A 118 14.94 11.36 -1.53
N THR A 119 15.95 10.49 -1.49
CA THR A 119 15.87 9.20 -0.79
C THR A 119 16.46 9.38 0.61
N PRO A 120 15.78 8.95 1.69
CA PRO A 120 16.36 8.96 3.02
C PRO A 120 17.61 8.08 3.09
N ALA A 121 18.68 8.56 3.72
CA ALA A 121 19.96 7.85 3.85
C ALA A 121 20.37 7.63 5.32
N THR A 122 19.82 8.42 6.24
CA THR A 122 20.20 8.38 7.67
C THR A 122 19.03 7.99 8.56
N ASP A 123 19.36 7.44 9.74
CA ASP A 123 18.42 7.22 10.86
C ASP A 123 17.54 8.43 11.17
N ALA A 124 18.14 9.64 11.14
CA ALA A 124 17.41 10.87 11.41
C ALA A 124 16.36 11.17 10.31
N GLU A 125 16.68 10.90 9.05
CA GLU A 125 15.77 11.14 7.93
C GLU A 125 14.62 10.13 7.90
N PHE A 126 14.88 8.85 8.18
CA PHE A 126 13.82 7.86 8.31
C PHE A 126 12.86 8.21 9.46
N ARG A 127 13.39 8.66 10.62
CA ARG A 127 12.56 9.15 11.73
C ARG A 127 11.77 10.41 11.36
N ALA A 128 12.38 11.34 10.64
CA ALA A 128 11.71 12.56 10.20
C ALA A 128 10.59 12.27 9.19
N LEU A 129 10.80 11.31 8.29
CA LEU A 129 9.79 10.85 7.35
C LEU A 129 8.64 10.15 8.07
N ASP A 130 8.92 9.21 8.97
CA ASP A 130 7.90 8.53 9.77
C ASP A 130 7.02 9.52 10.55
N ALA A 131 7.64 10.50 11.22
CA ALA A 131 6.94 11.56 11.92
C ALA A 131 6.09 12.44 11.00
N ALA A 132 6.61 12.80 9.81
CA ALA A 132 5.85 13.58 8.83
C ALA A 132 4.64 12.83 8.28
N LEU A 133 4.75 11.51 8.07
CA LEU A 133 3.64 10.66 7.65
C LEU A 133 2.60 10.52 8.77
N ALA A 134 3.04 10.26 10.02
CA ALA A 134 2.16 10.21 11.18
C ALA A 134 1.31 11.50 11.30
N GLU A 135 1.94 12.67 11.18
CA GLU A 135 1.23 13.96 11.17
C GLU A 135 0.30 14.11 9.95
N ALA A 136 0.75 13.71 8.76
CA ALA A 136 -0.04 13.80 7.53
C ALA A 136 -1.34 12.99 7.59
N PHE A 137 -1.31 11.83 8.25
CA PHE A 137 -2.44 10.94 8.49
C PHE A 137 -3.20 11.26 9.80
N GLY A 138 -3.00 12.45 10.36
CA GLY A 138 -3.79 12.94 11.51
C GLY A 138 -3.53 12.18 12.80
N GLY A 139 -2.35 11.55 12.95
CA GLY A 139 -2.02 10.77 14.13
C GLY A 139 -2.72 9.42 14.22
N ALA A 140 -3.35 8.94 13.13
CA ALA A 140 -3.94 7.60 13.06
C ALA A 140 -2.92 6.51 13.45
N PHE A 141 -1.63 6.79 13.25
CA PHE A 141 -0.52 6.02 13.77
C PHE A 141 0.48 6.96 14.44
N ALA A 142 1.06 6.54 15.57
CA ALA A 142 2.12 7.27 16.24
C ALA A 142 3.45 7.06 15.53
N ALA A 143 4.23 8.14 15.41
CA ALA A 143 5.61 8.04 14.97
C ALA A 143 6.40 7.15 15.94
N SER A 144 7.25 6.28 15.42
CA SER A 144 7.98 5.31 16.24
C SER A 144 9.31 4.90 15.61
N ALA A 145 10.22 4.39 16.45
CA ALA A 145 11.46 3.79 15.97
C ALA A 145 11.19 2.62 15.01
N GLU A 146 10.14 1.83 15.28
CA GLU A 146 9.74 0.70 14.44
C GLU A 146 9.16 1.15 13.10
N GLY A 147 8.38 2.24 13.06
CA GLY A 147 7.90 2.85 11.83
C GLY A 147 9.05 3.30 10.91
N ALA A 148 10.03 4.00 11.48
CA ALA A 148 11.25 4.40 10.78
C ALA A 148 12.09 3.20 10.31
N ALA A 149 12.24 2.17 11.15
CA ALA A 149 12.95 0.94 10.79
C ALA A 149 12.24 0.19 9.65
N ARG A 150 10.91 0.16 9.63
CA ARG A 150 10.12 -0.43 8.55
C ARG A 150 10.29 0.32 7.22
N LEU A 151 10.33 1.66 7.24
CA LEU A 151 10.64 2.45 6.05
C LEU A 151 12.03 2.11 5.49
N ARG A 152 13.02 1.93 6.36
CA ARG A 152 14.35 1.49 5.93
C ARG A 152 14.35 0.11 5.30
N ARG A 153 13.79 -0.88 6.01
CA ARG A 153 13.73 -2.28 5.53
C ARG A 153 13.02 -2.37 4.19
N LEU A 154 11.97 -1.57 3.97
CA LEU A 154 11.31 -1.52 2.66
C LEU A 154 12.28 -1.18 1.52
N GLY A 155 13.18 -0.20 1.72
CA GLY A 155 14.20 0.13 0.73
C GLY A 155 15.25 -0.96 0.56
N GLU A 156 15.69 -1.57 1.67
CA GLU A 156 16.64 -2.70 1.67
C GLU A 156 16.08 -3.94 0.96
N ASP A 157 14.78 -4.19 1.08
CA ASP A 157 14.05 -5.28 0.43
C ASP A 157 13.73 -5.00 -1.05
N GLY A 158 14.25 -3.89 -1.59
CA GLY A 158 14.11 -3.51 -2.98
C GLY A 158 12.88 -2.66 -3.30
N GLY A 159 12.19 -2.11 -2.30
CA GLY A 159 11.21 -1.04 -2.50
C GLY A 159 11.88 0.31 -2.75
N GLU A 160 11.08 1.37 -2.79
CA GLU A 160 11.56 2.75 -2.87
C GLU A 160 10.92 3.62 -1.79
N VAL A 161 11.71 4.53 -1.24
CA VAL A 161 11.25 5.51 -0.26
C VAL A 161 11.69 6.88 -0.71
N ARG A 162 10.75 7.82 -0.82
CA ARG A 162 11.03 9.19 -1.26
C ARG A 162 10.41 10.19 -0.31
N PHE A 163 11.15 11.27 -0.05
CA PHE A 163 10.69 12.35 0.80
C PHE A 163 11.11 13.72 0.27
N VAL A 164 10.52 14.76 0.84
CA VAL A 164 10.85 16.16 0.57
C VAL A 164 11.23 16.81 1.89
N ARG A 165 12.40 17.46 1.95
CA ARG A 165 12.80 18.26 3.11
C ARG A 165 11.94 19.50 3.24
N ALA A 166 11.61 19.84 4.47
CA ALA A 166 11.07 21.15 4.81
C ALA A 166 12.21 22.17 4.97
N GLY A 167 11.91 23.45 4.76
CA GLY A 167 12.91 24.53 4.85
C GLY A 167 13.45 24.77 6.27
N ASP A 168 12.81 24.19 7.28
CA ASP A 168 13.22 24.20 8.69
C ASP A 168 14.17 23.04 9.07
N GLY A 169 14.62 22.26 8.08
CA GLY A 169 15.47 21.08 8.28
C GLY A 169 14.69 19.80 8.61
N GLY A 170 13.35 19.87 8.71
CA GLY A 170 12.48 18.72 8.90
C GLY A 170 12.09 18.02 7.60
N CYS A 171 11.02 17.21 7.66
CA CYS A 171 10.40 16.58 6.49
C CYS A 171 9.05 17.26 6.21
N ALA A 172 8.79 17.60 4.94
CA ALA A 172 7.52 18.15 4.48
C ALA A 172 6.49 17.05 4.16
N GLY A 173 6.97 15.87 3.76
CA GLY A 173 6.15 14.73 3.36
C GLY A 173 6.96 13.72 2.54
N GLY A 174 6.31 12.61 2.21
CA GLY A 174 6.93 11.51 1.49
C GLY A 174 5.92 10.44 1.10
N ALA A 175 6.44 9.36 0.55
CA ALA A 175 5.69 8.19 0.14
C ALA A 175 6.63 6.99 -0.01
N THR A 176 6.04 5.82 -0.19
CA THR A 176 6.77 4.58 -0.44
C THR A 176 6.24 3.88 -1.68
N CYS A 177 7.07 3.02 -2.26
CA CYS A 177 6.65 2.04 -3.24
C CYS A 177 7.21 0.66 -2.87
N SER A 178 6.38 -0.37 -2.95
CA SER A 178 6.77 -1.76 -2.65
C SER A 178 7.90 -2.25 -3.56
N PRO A 179 8.66 -3.29 -3.18
CA PRO A 179 9.51 -3.97 -4.14
C PRO A 179 8.69 -4.57 -5.28
N PRO A 180 9.10 -4.40 -6.56
CA PRO A 180 8.36 -4.91 -7.70
C PRO A 180 8.04 -6.41 -7.61
N ALA A 181 6.86 -6.79 -8.09
CA ALA A 181 6.43 -8.17 -8.28
C ALA A 181 5.36 -8.22 -9.37
N GLU A 182 5.26 -9.33 -10.11
CA GLU A 182 4.18 -9.51 -11.10
C GLU A 182 4.12 -8.37 -12.14
N ASP A 183 5.29 -7.88 -12.55
CA ASP A 183 5.46 -6.75 -13.48
C ASP A 183 4.81 -5.43 -12.99
N THR A 184 4.63 -5.28 -11.68
CA THR A 184 4.06 -4.08 -11.08
C THR A 184 4.65 -3.75 -9.71
N ALA A 185 4.37 -2.56 -9.19
CA ALA A 185 4.60 -2.19 -7.79
C ALA A 185 3.42 -1.38 -7.23
N GLU A 186 3.25 -1.40 -5.92
CA GLU A 186 2.25 -0.61 -5.19
C GLU A 186 2.90 0.65 -4.62
N LEU A 187 2.37 1.82 -4.96
CA LEU A 187 2.72 3.09 -4.35
C LEU A 187 1.74 3.39 -3.23
N ALA A 188 2.25 3.60 -2.01
CA ALA A 188 1.46 3.75 -0.81
C ALA A 188 1.97 4.89 0.08
N GLY A 189 1.19 5.22 1.11
CA GLY A 189 1.62 6.11 2.17
C GLY A 189 1.91 7.56 1.73
N VAL A 190 1.24 8.05 0.68
CA VAL A 190 1.45 9.42 0.19
C VAL A 190 0.95 10.43 1.21
N GLY A 191 1.88 11.04 1.95
CA GLY A 191 1.59 11.98 3.02
C GLY A 191 2.28 13.33 2.81
N THR A 192 1.58 14.42 3.12
CA THR A 192 2.16 15.76 3.23
C THR A 192 1.65 16.40 4.51
N ARG A 193 2.58 16.85 5.35
CA ARG A 193 2.26 17.56 6.60
C ARG A 193 1.35 18.75 6.32
N PRO A 194 0.32 19.01 7.13
CA PRO A 194 -0.61 20.13 6.95
C PRO A 194 0.03 21.46 6.55
N ALA A 195 1.10 21.87 7.23
CA ALA A 195 1.81 23.13 6.98
C ALA A 195 2.47 23.24 5.58
N HIS A 196 2.74 22.10 4.93
CA HIS A 196 3.42 22.01 3.65
C HIS A 196 2.51 21.58 2.49
N ARG A 197 1.19 21.45 2.73
CA ARG A 197 0.20 21.12 1.69
C ARG A 197 0.13 22.21 0.63
N ARG A 198 -0.38 21.83 -0.55
CA ARG A 198 -0.56 22.71 -1.72
C ARG A 198 0.76 23.29 -2.29
N ARG A 199 1.90 22.69 -1.95
CA ARG A 199 3.24 23.04 -2.46
C ARG A 199 3.83 21.99 -3.42
N GLY A 200 3.00 21.10 -3.95
CA GLY A 200 3.43 20.07 -4.91
C GLY A 200 4.13 18.83 -4.33
N VAL A 201 4.29 18.72 -3.01
CA VAL A 201 5.00 17.58 -2.35
C VAL A 201 4.45 16.22 -2.78
N ALA A 202 3.14 15.98 -2.62
CA ALA A 202 2.51 14.71 -3.00
C ALA A 202 2.69 14.37 -4.49
N ALA A 203 2.56 15.35 -5.38
CA ALA A 203 2.76 15.15 -6.81
C ALA A 203 4.21 14.77 -7.13
N ALA A 204 5.17 15.48 -6.53
CA ALA A 204 6.60 15.27 -6.75
C ALA A 204 7.06 13.89 -6.27
N VAL A 205 6.67 13.47 -5.07
CA VAL A 205 7.04 12.13 -4.56
C VAL A 205 6.36 11.01 -5.34
N THR A 206 5.10 11.22 -5.77
CA THR A 206 4.39 10.25 -6.62
C THR A 206 5.12 10.07 -7.95
N ALA A 207 5.43 11.18 -8.64
CA ALA A 207 6.13 11.15 -9.92
C ALA A 207 7.53 10.51 -9.82
N ALA A 208 8.29 10.84 -8.77
CA ALA A 208 9.62 10.30 -8.53
C ALA A 208 9.61 8.80 -8.25
N LEU A 209 8.69 8.32 -7.40
CA LEU A 209 8.52 6.88 -7.14
C LEU A 209 8.08 6.12 -8.39
N THR A 210 7.15 6.70 -9.15
CA THR A 210 6.65 6.09 -10.39
C THR A 210 7.76 5.95 -11.43
N SER A 211 8.55 7.02 -11.66
CA SER A 211 9.72 6.98 -12.55
C SER A 211 10.74 5.93 -12.11
N ALA A 212 11.08 5.91 -10.82
CA ALA A 212 12.04 4.96 -10.27
C ALA A 212 11.62 3.49 -10.49
N MET A 213 10.33 3.19 -10.38
CA MET A 213 9.81 1.84 -10.68
C MET A 213 9.93 1.48 -12.16
N PHE A 214 9.64 2.41 -13.07
CA PHE A 214 9.77 2.19 -14.51
C PHE A 214 11.23 2.07 -14.97
N GLU A 215 12.13 2.86 -14.39
CA GLU A 215 13.58 2.74 -14.59
C GLU A 215 14.11 1.35 -14.16
N ARG A 216 13.45 0.74 -13.17
CA ARG A 216 13.73 -0.62 -12.68
C ARG A 216 12.95 -1.71 -13.43
N GLY A 217 12.25 -1.35 -14.50
CA GLY A 217 11.61 -2.28 -15.42
C GLY A 217 10.20 -2.73 -15.05
N ALA A 218 9.53 -2.11 -14.08
CA ALA A 218 8.12 -2.41 -13.81
C ALA A 218 7.22 -1.98 -14.99
N GLY A 219 6.32 -2.85 -15.44
CA GLY A 219 5.32 -2.53 -16.46
C GLY A 219 4.19 -1.62 -15.97
N SER A 220 3.94 -1.56 -14.65
CA SER A 220 2.99 -0.63 -14.04
C SER A 220 3.31 -0.26 -12.59
N VAL A 221 2.72 0.84 -12.13
CA VAL A 221 2.61 1.18 -10.70
C VAL A 221 1.15 1.43 -10.38
N TRP A 222 0.64 0.84 -9.32
CA TRP A 222 -0.73 1.04 -8.86
C TRP A 222 -0.76 1.68 -7.48
N LEU A 223 -1.86 2.34 -7.13
CA LEU A 223 -2.09 2.90 -5.80
C LEU A 223 -3.57 2.88 -5.47
N GLU A 224 -3.87 2.83 -4.19
CA GLU A 224 -5.20 3.10 -3.65
C GLU A 224 -5.26 4.55 -3.16
N TYR A 225 -6.45 5.15 -3.20
CA TYR A 225 -6.63 6.47 -2.61
C TYR A 225 -7.96 6.53 -1.85
N SER A 226 -7.91 7.16 -0.69
CA SER A 226 -9.09 7.51 0.08
C SER A 226 -9.41 8.99 -0.11
N GLY A 227 -10.67 9.30 -0.42
CA GLY A 227 -11.19 10.65 -0.56
C GLY A 227 -10.97 11.31 -1.93
N ALA A 228 -11.97 12.09 -2.38
CA ALA A 228 -11.97 12.72 -3.70
C ALA A 228 -10.85 13.78 -3.91
N SER A 229 -10.28 14.32 -2.82
CA SER A 229 -9.33 15.45 -2.88
C SER A 229 -7.93 15.08 -3.39
N SER A 230 -7.55 13.80 -3.33
CA SER A 230 -6.22 13.32 -3.73
C SER A 230 -6.16 12.82 -5.19
N ARG A 231 -7.30 12.39 -5.76
CA ARG A 231 -7.39 11.83 -7.13
C ARG A 231 -6.73 12.70 -8.19
N GLY A 232 -6.97 14.01 -8.14
CA GLY A 232 -6.42 14.97 -9.10
C GLY A 232 -4.88 15.03 -9.10
N THR A 233 -4.22 14.69 -7.99
CA THR A 233 -2.75 14.61 -7.93
C THR A 233 -2.25 13.46 -8.78
N TYR A 234 -2.84 12.27 -8.62
CA TYR A 234 -2.42 11.06 -9.31
C TYR A 234 -2.74 11.10 -10.80
N THR A 235 -3.91 11.62 -11.18
CA THR A 235 -4.29 11.70 -12.61
C THR A 235 -3.36 12.60 -13.42
N ARG A 236 -2.78 13.66 -12.82
CA ARG A 236 -1.76 14.49 -13.49
C ARG A 236 -0.44 13.76 -13.74
N VAL A 237 -0.09 12.78 -12.91
CA VAL A 237 1.10 11.92 -13.10
C VAL A 237 0.83 10.84 -14.17
N GLY A 238 -0.44 10.67 -14.60
CA GLY A 238 -0.82 9.68 -15.60
C GLY A 238 -1.55 8.46 -15.05
N TYR A 239 -1.90 8.45 -13.76
CA TYR A 239 -2.70 7.37 -13.16
C TYR A 239 -4.14 7.40 -13.67
N ARG A 240 -4.68 6.23 -14.02
CA ARG A 240 -6.05 6.03 -14.51
C ARG A 240 -6.78 4.95 -13.69
N PRO A 241 -8.12 4.98 -13.59
CA PRO A 241 -8.86 3.94 -12.87
C PRO A 241 -8.51 2.53 -13.38
N GLY A 242 -8.18 1.62 -12.45
CA GLY A 242 -7.83 0.23 -12.76
C GLY A 242 -8.87 -0.79 -12.30
N GLY A 243 -9.56 -0.50 -11.20
CA GLY A 243 -10.57 -1.38 -10.60
C GLY A 243 -10.84 -0.99 -9.14
N THR A 244 -11.33 -1.95 -8.36
CA THR A 244 -11.58 -1.75 -6.92
C THR A 244 -10.87 -2.80 -6.07
N ARG A 245 -10.61 -2.42 -4.82
CA ARG A 245 -10.11 -3.26 -3.74
C ARG A 245 -11.15 -3.29 -2.63
N LEU A 246 -11.43 -4.49 -2.15
CA LEU A 246 -12.40 -4.78 -1.11
C LEU A 246 -11.66 -5.16 0.16
N TYR A 247 -12.03 -4.50 1.25
CA TYR A 247 -11.52 -4.73 2.59
C TYR A 247 -12.65 -5.29 3.44
N VAL A 248 -12.42 -6.45 4.04
CA VAL A 248 -13.41 -7.13 4.88
C VAL A 248 -12.75 -7.67 6.14
N SER A 249 -13.49 -7.68 7.23
CA SER A 249 -13.08 -8.35 8.47
C SER A 249 -14.23 -9.08 9.12
N LEU A 250 -13.87 -9.97 10.04
CA LEU A 250 -14.80 -10.66 10.93
C LEU A 250 -14.52 -10.18 12.35
N PRO A 251 -15.22 -9.13 12.82
CA PRO A 251 -15.19 -8.74 14.23
C PRO A 251 -15.67 -9.88 15.12
N ASP A 252 -15.32 -9.82 16.40
CA ASP A 252 -15.83 -10.74 17.42
C ASP A 252 -17.31 -10.54 17.75
#